data_AF-A0A352RGT8-F1
#
_entry.id   AF-A0A352RGT8-F1
#
_cell.length_a   1.000
_cell.length_b   1.000
_cell.length_c   1.000
_cell.angle_alpha   90.00
_cell.angle_beta   90.00
_cell.angle_gamma   90.00
#
_symmetry.space_group_name_H-M   'P 1'
#
loop_
_entity.id
_entity.type
_entity.pdbx_description
1 polymer ?
#
loop_
_entity_poly.entity_id
_entity_poly.type
_entity_poly.pdbx_seq_one_letter_code
_entity_poly.pdbx_strand_id
1 'polypeptide(L)'
;MQTQVQNETIENTIELAKLYGILKYLPDGQLTHAPFSLSPYKISAADLQEMTELTAPFSELMISISQNWDFLEHHLEPIAKIDPFLRMLMDCRTDEITQSKQLLVQRNDFFLIKDEHKKTGQAGDYPESNFAESALRQVELNTVSASFPFLITQISHLHRYLFKQNQLPEIIPNNPLSPVVDAFAKAVRDYGSPDGVMLLISQPRGQSFRSVGAGTAFMG
;
A
#
# COMPACT_ATOMS: atom_id res chain seq x y z
N MET A 1 -26.69 3.86 -28.22
CA MET A 1 -27.39 3.19 -27.11
C MET A 1 -26.40 2.61 -26.09
N GLN A 2 -25.38 1.83 -26.51
CA GLN A 2 -24.32 1.33 -25.62
C GLN A 2 -23.58 2.43 -24.84
N THR A 3 -23.27 3.55 -25.47
CA THR A 3 -22.52 4.66 -24.86
C THR A 3 -23.31 5.39 -23.76
N GLN A 4 -24.63 5.50 -23.89
CA GLN A 4 -25.47 6.22 -22.93
C GLN A 4 -25.66 5.42 -21.64
N VAL A 5 -25.91 4.11 -21.76
CA VAL A 5 -25.99 3.18 -20.62
C VAL A 5 -24.64 3.07 -19.91
N GLN A 6 -23.54 3.07 -20.67
CA GLN A 6 -22.20 3.05 -20.11
C GLN A 6 -21.88 4.35 -19.33
N ASN A 7 -22.29 5.51 -19.85
CA ASN A 7 -22.12 6.79 -19.16
C ASN A 7 -22.92 6.85 -17.84
N GLU A 8 -24.18 6.42 -17.86
CA GLU A 8 -25.02 6.37 -16.66
C GLU A 8 -24.43 5.42 -15.60
N THR A 9 -23.85 4.29 -16.04
CA THR A 9 -23.17 3.34 -15.14
C THR A 9 -21.94 3.96 -14.49
N ILE A 10 -21.16 4.75 -15.25
CA ILE A 10 -19.97 5.44 -14.73
C ILE A 10 -20.38 6.51 -13.71
N GLU A 11 -21.36 7.35 -14.03
CA GLU A 11 -21.86 8.40 -13.14
C GLU A 11 -22.38 7.82 -11.81
N ASN A 12 -23.23 6.79 -11.89
CA ASN A 12 -23.74 6.11 -10.70
C ASN A 12 -22.62 5.48 -9.86
N THR A 13 -21.59 4.94 -10.50
CA THR A 13 -20.44 4.37 -9.78
C THR A 13 -19.61 5.45 -9.09
N ILE A 14 -19.45 6.62 -9.71
CA ILE A 14 -18.77 7.76 -9.09
C ILE A 14 -19.52 8.23 -7.85
N GLU A 15 -20.86 8.34 -7.92
CA GLU A 15 -21.67 8.71 -6.74
C GLU A 15 -21.59 7.65 -5.64
N LEU A 16 -21.60 6.36 -6.01
CA LEU A 16 -21.41 5.28 -5.04
C LEU A 16 -20.01 5.29 -4.41
N ALA A 17 -18.96 5.58 -5.18
CA ALA A 17 -17.60 5.73 -4.67
C ALA A 17 -17.50 6.86 -3.64
N LYS A 18 -18.17 8.00 -3.89
CA LYS A 18 -18.29 9.09 -2.93
C LYS A 18 -19.01 8.65 -1.65
N LEU A 19 -20.11 7.91 -1.76
CA LEU A 19 -20.84 7.37 -0.62
C LEU A 19 -19.97 6.42 0.22
N TYR A 20 -19.08 5.67 -0.42
CA TYR A 20 -18.11 4.80 0.25
C TYR A 20 -16.89 5.56 0.80
N GLY A 21 -16.86 6.89 0.69
CA GLY A 21 -15.77 7.70 1.22
C GLY A 21 -14.48 7.65 0.38
N ILE A 22 -14.55 7.18 -0.88
CA ILE A 22 -13.43 7.21 -1.83
C ILE A 22 -13.26 8.65 -2.31
N LEU A 23 -12.69 9.49 -1.45
CA LEU A 23 -12.69 10.95 -1.57
C LEU A 23 -11.26 11.52 -1.46
N LYS A 24 -11.08 12.71 -2.04
CA LYS A 24 -9.88 13.54 -1.91
C LYS A 24 -10.25 15.02 -1.88
N TYR A 25 -9.38 15.83 -1.30
CA TYR A 25 -9.44 17.28 -1.42
C TYR A 25 -8.75 17.76 -2.70
N LEU A 26 -9.35 18.74 -3.36
CA LEU A 26 -8.71 19.57 -4.38
C LEU A 26 -7.88 20.69 -3.73
N PRO A 27 -6.97 21.34 -4.48
CA PRO A 27 -6.13 22.43 -3.94
C PRO A 27 -6.93 23.60 -3.36
N ASP A 28 -8.14 23.84 -3.85
CA ASP A 28 -9.06 24.88 -3.37
C ASP A 28 -9.90 24.46 -2.15
N GLY A 29 -9.68 23.25 -1.63
CA GLY A 29 -10.39 22.70 -0.46
C GLY A 29 -11.72 22.02 -0.80
N GLN A 30 -12.13 21.98 -2.07
CA GLN A 30 -13.33 21.23 -2.46
C GLN A 30 -13.09 19.72 -2.36
N LEU A 31 -14.14 18.99 -1.98
CA LEU A 31 -14.10 17.53 -1.88
C LEU A 31 -14.59 16.91 -3.18
N THR A 32 -13.86 15.94 -3.70
CA THR A 32 -14.26 15.14 -4.87
C THR A 32 -13.89 13.69 -4.67
N HIS A 33 -14.25 12.80 -5.59
CA HIS A 33 -13.84 11.41 -5.52
C HIS A 33 -12.32 11.28 -5.74
N ALA A 34 -11.68 10.34 -5.03
CA ALA A 34 -10.34 9.91 -5.41
C ALA A 34 -10.42 9.16 -6.77
N PRO A 35 -9.38 9.18 -7.62
CA PRO A 35 -9.31 8.35 -8.80
C PRO A 35 -9.28 6.88 -8.38
N PHE A 36 -10.06 6.08 -9.09
CA PHE A 36 -10.12 4.64 -8.93
C PHE A 36 -10.39 4.02 -10.30
N SER A 37 -10.04 2.75 -10.46
CA SER A 37 -10.39 1.96 -11.65
C SER A 37 -11.80 1.39 -11.47
N LEU A 38 -12.64 1.51 -12.49
CA LEU A 38 -13.99 0.93 -12.47
C LEU A 38 -13.94 -0.61 -12.43
N SER A 39 -12.99 -1.21 -13.15
CA SER A 39 -12.77 -2.65 -13.19
C SER A 39 -11.53 -3.06 -12.39
N PRO A 40 -11.53 -4.27 -11.79
CA PRO A 40 -10.38 -4.82 -11.09
C PRO A 40 -9.27 -5.25 -12.08
N TYR A 41 -8.05 -5.32 -11.57
CA TYR A 41 -6.92 -5.92 -12.28
C TYR A 41 -6.97 -7.46 -12.20
N LYS A 42 -6.54 -8.15 -13.25
CA LYS A 42 -6.44 -9.62 -13.27
C LYS A 42 -5.01 -10.04 -12.97
N ILE A 43 -4.83 -10.87 -11.95
CA ILE A 43 -3.55 -11.44 -11.54
C ILE A 43 -3.65 -12.98 -11.51
N SER A 44 -2.55 -13.69 -11.78
CA SER A 44 -2.54 -15.15 -11.63
C SER A 44 -2.49 -15.54 -10.15
N ALA A 45 -2.99 -16.72 -9.82
CA ALA A 45 -2.92 -17.23 -8.44
C ALA A 45 -1.47 -17.41 -7.97
N ALA A 46 -0.57 -17.82 -8.88
CA ALA A 46 0.85 -17.99 -8.59
C ALA A 46 1.53 -16.65 -8.26
N ASP A 47 1.31 -15.60 -9.06
CA ASP A 47 1.91 -14.29 -8.81
C ASP A 47 1.40 -13.69 -7.48
N LEU A 48 0.10 -13.82 -7.19
CA LEU A 48 -0.48 -13.34 -5.94
C LEU A 48 0.09 -14.08 -4.73
N GLN A 49 0.26 -15.40 -4.85
CA GLN A 49 0.86 -16.22 -3.81
C GLN A 49 2.31 -15.81 -3.57
N GLU A 50 3.11 -15.65 -4.62
CA GLU A 50 4.52 -15.21 -4.50
C GLU A 50 4.62 -13.84 -3.83
N MET A 51 3.83 -12.85 -4.25
CA MET A 51 3.78 -11.53 -3.59
C MET A 51 3.43 -11.64 -2.09
N THR A 52 2.49 -12.53 -1.75
CA THR A 52 2.06 -12.74 -0.37
C THR A 52 3.17 -13.37 0.47
N GLU A 53 3.82 -14.42 -0.05
CA GLU A 53 4.92 -15.13 0.63
C GLU A 53 6.15 -14.24 0.82
N LEU A 54 6.42 -13.32 -0.11
CA LEU A 54 7.53 -12.36 -0.01
C LEU A 54 7.30 -11.28 1.06
N THR A 55 6.07 -11.03 1.49
CA THR A 55 5.76 -9.92 2.40
C THR A 55 6.49 -10.01 3.73
N ALA A 56 6.52 -11.20 4.36
CA ALA A 56 7.17 -11.39 5.67
C ALA A 56 8.71 -11.32 5.60
N PRO A 57 9.40 -12.00 4.66
CA PRO A 57 10.85 -11.85 4.48
C PRO A 57 11.30 -10.40 4.27
N PHE A 58 10.56 -9.60 3.49
CA PHE A 58 10.87 -8.18 3.33
C PHE A 58 10.67 -7.37 4.63
N SER A 59 9.63 -7.68 5.43
CA SER A 59 9.46 -7.06 6.76
C SER A 59 10.66 -7.35 7.67
N GLU A 60 11.06 -8.62 7.75
CA GLU A 60 12.16 -9.07 8.61
C GLU A 60 13.49 -8.46 8.18
N LEU A 61 13.73 -8.38 6.87
CA LEU A 61 14.89 -7.70 6.31
C LEU A 61 14.94 -6.23 6.74
N MET A 62 13.82 -5.50 6.61
CA MET A 62 13.79 -4.08 6.98
C MET A 62 13.95 -3.86 8.48
N ILE A 63 13.36 -4.70 9.32
CA ILE A 63 13.56 -4.65 10.77
C ILE A 63 15.05 -4.87 11.09
N SER A 64 15.66 -5.90 10.49
CA SER A 64 17.07 -6.24 10.73
C SER A 64 18.01 -5.12 10.27
N ILE A 65 17.78 -4.55 9.08
CA ILE A 65 18.56 -3.42 8.56
C ILE A 65 18.38 -2.19 9.46
N SER A 66 17.16 -1.89 9.91
CA SER A 66 16.88 -0.72 10.75
C SER A 66 17.59 -0.76 12.10
N GLN A 67 17.96 -1.96 12.56
CA GLN A 67 18.69 -2.19 13.82
C GLN A 67 20.20 -2.37 13.60
N ASN A 68 20.64 -2.62 12.36
CA ASN A 68 22.05 -2.78 12.03
C ASN A 68 22.69 -1.44 11.69
N TRP A 69 23.21 -0.82 12.74
CA TRP A 69 23.73 0.53 12.67
C TRP A 69 25.04 0.67 11.91
N ASP A 70 25.95 -0.27 12.08
CA ASP A 70 27.23 -0.26 11.35
C ASP A 70 26.97 -0.36 9.85
N PHE A 71 25.96 -1.17 9.46
CA PHE A 71 25.50 -1.27 8.08
C PHE A 71 24.93 0.06 7.57
N LEU A 72 24.02 0.68 8.33
CA LEU A 72 23.41 1.95 7.94
C LEU A 72 24.44 3.08 7.82
N GLU A 73 25.35 3.21 8.78
CA GLU A 73 26.41 4.22 8.74
C GLU A 73 27.36 3.98 7.57
N HIS A 74 27.82 2.74 7.37
CA HIS A 74 28.71 2.39 6.27
C HIS A 74 28.13 2.79 4.90
N HIS A 75 26.82 2.57 4.69
CA HIS A 75 26.18 2.81 3.40
C HIS A 75 25.63 4.23 3.21
N LEU A 76 25.18 4.91 4.28
CA LEU A 76 24.53 6.22 4.18
C LEU A 76 25.46 7.40 4.43
N GLU A 77 26.54 7.23 5.20
CA GLU A 77 27.48 8.31 5.55
C GLU A 77 28.11 9.00 4.31
N PRO A 78 28.48 8.30 3.22
CA PRO A 78 28.95 8.96 2.02
C PRO A 78 27.91 9.89 1.38
N ILE A 79 26.63 9.54 1.46
CA ILE A 79 25.51 10.31 0.89
C ILE A 79 25.19 11.50 1.81
N ALA A 80 25.21 11.28 3.12
CA ALA A 80 24.98 12.32 4.13
C ALA A 80 26.00 13.48 4.10
N LYS A 81 27.15 13.32 3.43
CA LYS A 81 28.11 14.41 3.21
C LYS A 81 27.61 15.45 2.21
N ILE A 82 26.70 15.08 1.31
CA ILE A 82 26.20 15.94 0.24
C ILE A 82 24.69 16.17 0.31
N ASP A 83 23.97 15.44 1.18
CA ASP A 83 22.54 15.61 1.44
C ASP A 83 22.32 16.08 2.89
N PRO A 84 22.02 17.38 3.11
CA PRO A 84 21.78 17.93 4.44
C PRO A 84 20.56 17.32 5.15
N PHE A 85 19.55 16.87 4.40
CA PHE A 85 18.36 16.26 4.98
C PHE A 85 18.67 14.86 5.50
N LEU A 86 19.41 14.06 4.73
CA LEU A 86 19.88 12.75 5.20
C LEU A 86 20.81 12.89 6.42
N ARG A 87 21.73 13.87 6.39
CA ARG A 87 22.58 14.19 7.56
C ARG A 87 21.74 14.44 8.81
N MET A 88 20.75 15.33 8.71
CA MET A 88 19.84 15.63 9.81
C MET A 88 19.16 14.36 10.36
N LEU A 89 18.66 13.47 9.48
CA LEU A 89 18.05 12.21 9.93
C LEU A 89 19.04 11.29 10.65
N MET A 90 20.28 11.20 10.16
CA MET A 90 21.33 10.41 10.83
C MET A 90 21.75 11.02 12.16
N ASP A 91 21.75 12.34 12.29
CA ASP A 91 22.12 13.06 13.52
C ASP A 91 21.03 12.99 14.60
N CYS A 92 19.74 12.89 14.23
CA CYS A 92 18.64 12.68 15.19
C CYS A 92 18.78 11.40 16.03
N ARG A 93 19.72 10.53 15.68
CA ARG A 93 19.91 9.22 16.28
C ARG A 93 20.66 9.23 17.61
N THR A 94 21.48 10.24 17.90
CA THR A 94 22.39 10.21 19.06
C THR A 94 21.71 10.31 20.42
N ASP A 95 20.45 10.76 20.48
CA ASP A 95 19.79 11.14 21.74
C ASP A 95 18.69 10.17 22.24
N GLU A 96 18.19 9.25 21.41
CA GLU A 96 16.94 8.53 21.74
C GLU A 96 16.98 7.00 21.51
N ILE A 97 17.15 6.25 22.60
CA ILE A 97 16.51 4.93 22.75
C ILE A 97 15.79 4.90 24.10
N THR A 98 14.76 5.73 24.25
CA THR A 98 13.86 5.68 25.42
C THR A 98 12.79 4.60 25.27
N GLN A 99 12.53 4.12 24.05
CA GLN A 99 11.49 3.14 23.74
C GLN A 99 11.99 2.02 22.82
N SER A 100 11.96 0.78 23.31
CA SER A 100 12.42 -0.41 22.56
C SER A 100 11.34 -1.04 21.68
N LYS A 101 10.08 -0.64 21.83
CA LYS A 101 8.96 -1.15 21.02
C LYS A 101 8.84 -0.34 19.75
N GLN A 102 8.78 -1.03 18.62
CA GLN A 102 8.64 -0.43 17.29
C GLN A 102 7.49 -1.10 16.56
N LEU A 103 6.77 -0.32 15.74
CA LEU A 103 5.76 -0.82 14.84
C LEU A 103 6.19 -0.53 13.40
N LEU A 104 6.30 -1.58 12.59
CA LEU A 104 6.51 -1.46 11.15
C LEU A 104 5.18 -1.60 10.42
N VAL A 105 4.80 -0.55 9.69
CA VAL A 105 3.75 -0.62 8.67
C VAL A 105 4.42 -0.39 7.32
N GLN A 106 4.51 -1.43 6.50
CA GLN A 106 5.20 -1.37 5.22
C GLN A 106 4.26 -1.60 4.03
N ARG A 107 4.65 -1.10 2.86
CA ARG A 107 4.07 -1.45 1.56
C ARG A 107 5.18 -1.91 0.63
N ASN A 108 4.99 -3.08 0.03
CA ASN A 108 5.92 -3.65 -0.94
C ASN A 108 5.28 -3.63 -2.32
N ASP A 109 5.88 -2.87 -3.24
CA ASP A 109 5.32 -2.62 -4.56
C ASP A 109 6.06 -3.45 -5.61
N PHE A 110 5.27 -4.10 -6.48
CA PHE A 110 5.77 -5.00 -7.51
C PHE A 110 5.19 -4.66 -8.88
N PHE A 111 5.99 -4.90 -9.92
CA PHE A 111 5.52 -4.98 -11.30
C PHE A 111 5.49 -6.42 -11.79
N LEU A 112 4.49 -6.73 -12.61
CA LEU A 112 4.37 -7.96 -13.37
C LEU A 112 4.84 -7.70 -14.80
N ILE A 113 5.98 -8.28 -15.15
CA ILE A 113 6.51 -8.20 -16.52
C ILE A 113 6.08 -9.45 -17.26
N LYS A 114 5.42 -9.29 -18.41
CA LYS A 114 5.12 -10.42 -19.29
C LYS A 114 6.43 -10.90 -19.90
N ASP A 115 6.87 -12.10 -19.52
CA ASP A 115 8.05 -12.70 -20.11
C ASP A 115 7.66 -13.30 -21.46
N GLU A 116 7.71 -12.50 -22.53
CA GLU A 116 7.40 -12.97 -23.90
C GLU A 116 8.39 -14.04 -24.39
N HIS A 117 9.53 -14.19 -23.70
CA HIS A 117 10.65 -15.04 -24.10
C HIS A 117 10.63 -16.47 -23.56
N LYS A 118 9.67 -16.85 -22.69
CA LYS A 118 9.53 -18.25 -22.22
C LYS A 118 8.67 -19.14 -23.13
N LYS A 119 8.62 -18.85 -24.45
CA LYS A 119 8.01 -19.74 -25.47
C LYS A 119 9.03 -20.63 -26.19
N THR A 120 10.18 -20.92 -25.60
CA THR A 120 11.14 -21.86 -26.19
C THR A 120 11.28 -23.10 -25.32
N GLY A 121 10.53 -24.15 -25.70
CA GLY A 121 10.95 -25.53 -25.47
C GLY A 121 10.09 -26.32 -24.50
N GLN A 122 8.91 -26.73 -24.94
CA GLN A 122 8.48 -28.14 -24.98
C GLN A 122 7.07 -28.21 -25.55
N ALA A 123 6.95 -28.68 -26.79
CA ALA A 123 5.69 -29.12 -27.36
C ALA A 123 5.30 -30.42 -26.64
N GLY A 124 4.43 -30.30 -25.64
CA GLY A 124 3.71 -31.41 -25.02
C GLY A 124 2.23 -31.06 -25.00
N ASP A 125 1.41 -31.94 -25.58
CA ASP A 125 -0.04 -31.81 -25.73
C ASP A 125 -0.77 -31.73 -24.37
N TYR A 126 -0.76 -30.56 -23.73
CA TYR A 126 -1.63 -30.24 -22.60
C TYR A 126 -2.52 -29.03 -22.93
N PRO A 127 -3.81 -29.05 -22.53
CA PRO A 127 -4.77 -28.04 -22.92
C PRO A 127 -4.42 -26.69 -22.26
N GLU A 128 -4.13 -25.71 -23.11
CA GLU A 128 -4.09 -24.26 -22.91
C GLU A 128 -4.25 -23.72 -21.47
N SER A 129 -3.14 -23.62 -20.74
CA SER A 129 -2.97 -22.52 -19.78
C SER A 129 -2.30 -21.35 -20.50
N ASN A 130 -3.09 -20.50 -21.16
CA ASN A 130 -2.63 -19.30 -21.88
C ASN A 130 -2.16 -18.16 -20.94
N PHE A 131 -1.41 -18.49 -19.89
CA PHE A 131 -0.70 -17.49 -19.10
C PHE A 131 0.78 -17.56 -19.49
N ALA A 132 1.25 -16.54 -20.22
CA ALA A 132 2.69 -16.31 -20.32
C ALA A 132 3.22 -16.17 -18.90
N GLU A 133 4.21 -16.98 -18.53
CA GLU A 133 4.84 -16.94 -17.21
C GLU A 133 5.30 -15.50 -16.97
N SER A 134 4.78 -14.87 -15.93
CA SER A 134 5.06 -13.47 -15.63
C SER A 134 6.24 -13.41 -14.67
N ALA A 135 7.14 -12.45 -14.88
CA ALA A 135 8.25 -12.22 -13.97
C ALA A 135 7.85 -11.13 -12.98
N LEU A 136 7.74 -11.50 -11.70
CA LEU A 136 7.55 -10.57 -10.60
C LEU A 136 8.84 -9.75 -10.38
N ARG A 137 8.71 -8.43 -10.26
CA ARG A 137 9.83 -7.52 -9.97
C ARG A 137 9.45 -6.57 -8.85
N GLN A 138 10.17 -6.63 -7.73
CA GLN A 138 10.04 -5.66 -6.66
C GLN A 138 10.63 -4.33 -7.11
N VAL A 139 9.87 -3.24 -6.96
CA VAL A 139 10.26 -1.91 -7.48
C VAL A 139 10.36 -0.84 -6.40
N GLU A 140 9.59 -0.97 -5.32
CA GLU A 140 9.65 -0.03 -4.20
C GLU A 140 9.28 -0.72 -2.89
N LEU A 141 9.95 -0.34 -1.81
CA LEU A 141 9.65 -0.81 -0.46
C LEU A 141 9.52 0.40 0.45
N ASN A 142 8.29 0.67 0.87
CA ASN A 142 7.93 1.85 1.63
C ASN A 142 7.73 1.49 3.10
N THR A 143 8.59 1.99 3.99
CA THR A 143 8.50 1.80 5.45
C THR A 143 8.00 3.05 6.20
N VAL A 144 7.89 4.17 5.51
CA VAL A 144 7.32 5.41 6.04
C VAL A 144 6.10 5.77 5.20
N SER A 145 4.99 6.10 5.86
CA SER A 145 3.75 6.55 5.22
C SER A 145 3.20 5.57 4.17
N ALA A 146 3.11 4.28 4.52
CA ALA A 146 2.41 3.25 3.74
C ALA A 146 0.93 3.64 3.54
N SER A 147 0.66 4.31 2.42
CA SER A 147 -0.61 4.99 2.17
C SER A 147 -1.68 4.03 1.64
N PHE A 148 -2.94 4.44 1.80
CA PHE A 148 -4.14 3.84 1.18
C PHE A 148 -4.81 2.58 1.77
N PRO A 149 -4.52 2.07 2.99
CA PRO A 149 -5.27 0.93 3.54
C PRO A 149 -6.79 1.13 3.50
N PHE A 150 -7.26 2.33 3.84
CA PHE A 150 -8.68 2.70 3.76
C PHE A 150 -9.20 2.67 2.32
N LEU A 151 -8.57 3.39 1.38
CA LEU A 151 -9.05 3.45 -0.01
C LEU A 151 -9.06 2.08 -0.69
N ILE A 152 -8.04 1.25 -0.48
CA ILE A 152 -7.97 -0.11 -1.03
C ILE A 152 -9.16 -0.94 -0.55
N THR A 153 -9.46 -0.87 0.75
CA THR A 153 -10.60 -1.56 1.36
C THR A 153 -11.93 -1.08 0.75
N GLN A 154 -12.11 0.23 0.60
CA GLN A 154 -13.33 0.80 0.02
C GLN A 154 -13.50 0.48 -1.47
N ILE A 155 -12.41 0.44 -2.24
CA ILE A 155 -12.43 -0.01 -3.64
C ILE A 155 -12.82 -1.49 -3.72
N SER A 156 -12.29 -2.36 -2.84
CA SER A 156 -12.70 -3.76 -2.77
C SER A 156 -14.20 -3.89 -2.46
N HIS A 157 -14.74 -3.08 -1.56
CA HIS A 157 -16.18 -3.05 -1.29
C HIS A 157 -17.01 -2.61 -2.51
N LEU A 158 -16.56 -1.56 -3.21
CA LEU A 158 -17.20 -1.06 -4.43
C LEU A 158 -17.24 -2.13 -5.52
N HIS A 159 -16.11 -2.75 -5.85
CA HIS A 159 -16.03 -3.80 -6.87
C HIS A 159 -16.86 -5.03 -6.49
N ARG A 160 -16.89 -5.41 -5.21
CA ARG A 160 -17.76 -6.51 -4.73
C ARG A 160 -19.23 -6.19 -4.86
N TYR A 161 -19.63 -4.94 -4.60
CA TYR A 161 -21.00 -4.49 -4.83
C TYR A 161 -21.38 -4.62 -6.31
N LEU A 162 -20.54 -4.10 -7.22
CA LEU A 162 -20.77 -4.18 -8.66
C LEU A 162 -20.79 -5.62 -9.18
N PHE A 163 -19.98 -6.53 -8.62
CA PHE A 163 -20.07 -7.97 -8.89
C PHE A 163 -21.45 -8.54 -8.53
N LYS A 164 -21.99 -8.19 -7.35
CA LYS A 164 -23.35 -8.62 -6.94
C LYS A 164 -24.46 -8.09 -7.86
N GLN A 165 -24.21 -6.98 -8.55
CA GLN A 165 -25.10 -6.43 -9.58
C GLN A 165 -24.87 -7.04 -10.97
N ASN A 166 -24.02 -8.06 -11.10
CA ASN A 166 -23.60 -8.68 -12.36
C ASN A 166 -22.90 -7.72 -13.33
N GLN A 167 -22.23 -6.68 -12.83
CA GLN A 167 -21.56 -5.66 -13.64
C GLN A 167 -20.05 -5.90 -13.79
N LEU A 168 -19.44 -6.66 -12.88
CA LEU A 168 -18.01 -6.98 -12.86
C LEU A 168 -17.79 -8.47 -12.56
N PRO A 169 -16.62 -9.04 -12.87
CA PRO A 169 -16.25 -10.37 -12.39
C PRO A 169 -16.07 -10.39 -10.87
N GLU A 170 -16.08 -11.59 -10.29
CA GLU A 170 -15.73 -11.79 -8.89
C GLU A 170 -14.29 -11.33 -8.62
N ILE A 171 -14.07 -10.77 -7.42
CA ILE A 171 -12.76 -10.28 -7.00
C ILE A 171 -12.29 -11.02 -5.75
N ILE A 172 -10.98 -11.09 -5.59
CA ILE A 172 -10.35 -11.57 -4.37
C ILE A 172 -10.61 -10.53 -3.25
N PRO A 173 -11.13 -10.93 -2.08
CA PRO A 173 -11.31 -10.01 -0.95
C PRO A 173 -9.99 -9.36 -0.54
N ASN A 174 -9.99 -8.04 -0.37
CA ASN A 174 -8.81 -7.30 0.08
C ASN A 174 -9.20 -6.23 1.11
N ASN A 175 -8.72 -6.38 2.34
CA ASN A 175 -8.98 -5.47 3.46
C ASN A 175 -7.70 -5.23 4.27
N PRO A 176 -6.78 -4.39 3.77
CA PRO A 176 -5.57 -4.02 4.51
C PRO A 176 -5.86 -3.08 5.68
N LEU A 177 -7.05 -2.44 5.73
CA LEU A 177 -7.37 -1.50 6.81
C LEU A 177 -7.46 -2.20 8.17
N SER A 178 -8.16 -3.35 8.24
CA SER A 178 -8.33 -4.07 9.50
C SER A 178 -7.01 -4.45 10.17
N PRO A 179 -6.08 -5.18 9.51
CA PRO A 179 -4.82 -5.56 10.16
C PRO A 179 -3.96 -4.35 10.55
N VAL A 180 -4.00 -3.25 9.79
CA VAL A 180 -3.29 -2.00 10.16
C VAL A 180 -3.89 -1.38 11.43
N VAL A 181 -5.23 -1.27 11.51
CA VAL A 181 -5.92 -0.75 12.70
C VAL A 181 -5.69 -1.66 13.91
N ASP A 182 -5.73 -2.97 13.73
CA ASP A 182 -5.46 -3.96 14.77
C ASP A 182 -4.02 -3.85 15.28
N ALA A 183 -3.06 -3.64 14.38
CA ALA A 183 -1.66 -3.42 14.71
C ALA A 183 -1.44 -2.12 15.50
N PHE A 184 -2.10 -1.01 15.11
CA PHE A 184 -2.08 0.24 15.89
C PHE A 184 -2.69 0.03 17.28
N ALA A 185 -3.86 -0.60 17.36
CA ALA A 185 -4.50 -0.87 18.64
C ALA A 185 -3.63 -1.78 19.53
N LYS A 186 -2.94 -2.76 18.93
CA LYS A 186 -1.97 -3.60 19.64
C LYS A 186 -0.77 -2.79 20.14
N ALA A 187 -0.18 -1.93 19.31
CA ALA A 187 0.95 -1.09 19.72
C ALA A 187 0.58 -0.18 20.91
N VAL A 188 -0.61 0.43 20.89
CA VAL A 188 -1.10 1.27 22.00
C VAL A 188 -1.26 0.46 23.28
N ARG A 189 -1.86 -0.73 23.21
CA ARG A 189 -1.98 -1.62 24.38
C ARG A 189 -0.62 -2.07 24.89
N ASP A 190 0.28 -2.43 23.98
CA ASP A 190 1.61 -2.93 24.32
C ASP A 190 2.47 -1.83 24.95
N TYR A 191 2.30 -0.55 24.59
CA TYR A 191 2.99 0.56 25.24
C TYR A 191 2.67 0.64 26.74
N GLY A 192 1.42 0.36 27.13
CA GLY A 192 1.04 0.09 28.52
C GLY A 192 0.82 1.32 29.40
N SER A 193 0.66 2.51 28.81
CA SER A 193 0.28 3.73 29.54
C SER A 193 -1.24 3.93 29.49
N PRO A 194 -1.94 4.01 30.64
CA PRO A 194 -3.40 4.19 30.68
C PRO A 194 -3.85 5.56 30.14
N ASP A 195 -2.99 6.57 30.26
CA ASP A 195 -3.21 7.94 29.75
C ASP A 195 -2.50 8.20 28.42
N GLY A 196 -1.91 7.14 27.83
CA GLY A 196 -1.19 7.24 26.57
C GLY A 196 -2.11 7.59 25.41
N VAL A 197 -1.62 8.40 24.48
CA VAL A 197 -2.35 8.81 23.27
C VAL A 197 -1.59 8.39 22.02
N MET A 198 -2.31 8.05 20.96
CA MET A 198 -1.70 7.82 19.65
C MET A 198 -1.58 9.16 18.91
N LEU A 199 -0.35 9.61 18.66
CA LEU A 199 -0.10 10.85 17.93
C LEU A 199 -0.04 10.59 16.42
N LEU A 200 -0.89 11.28 15.67
CA LEU A 200 -0.83 11.27 14.21
C LEU A 200 0.03 12.44 13.71
N ILE A 201 1.25 12.16 13.26
CA ILE A 201 2.11 13.17 12.64
C ILE A 201 1.73 13.26 11.16
N SER A 202 1.20 14.43 10.76
CA SER A 202 0.73 14.67 9.40
C SER A 202 1.25 16.00 8.86
N GLN A 203 1.54 16.05 7.56
CA GLN A 203 2.00 17.27 6.89
C GLN A 203 0.87 18.33 6.85
N PRO A 204 1.17 19.64 6.89
CA PRO A 204 0.17 20.70 6.72
C PRO A 204 -0.62 20.57 5.40
N ARG A 205 -1.83 21.14 5.33
CA ARG A 205 -2.69 21.09 4.12
C ARG A 205 -1.94 21.65 2.89
N GLY A 206 -1.84 20.88 1.80
CA GLY A 206 -1.52 21.43 0.47
C GLY A 206 -0.73 20.60 -0.54
N GLN A 207 -0.12 19.45 -0.19
CA GLN A 207 0.85 18.81 -1.13
C GLN A 207 0.74 17.31 -1.38
N SER A 208 -0.27 16.60 -0.86
CA SER A 208 -0.44 15.19 -1.24
C SER A 208 -1.90 14.78 -1.32
N PHE A 209 -2.11 13.73 -2.12
CA PHE A 209 -3.34 12.97 -2.21
C PHE A 209 -3.72 12.43 -0.82
N ARG A 210 -4.38 13.25 0.00
CA ARG A 210 -4.95 12.78 1.25
C ARG A 210 -6.15 11.92 0.91
N SER A 211 -5.93 10.60 0.92
CA SER A 211 -6.99 9.74 1.42
C SER A 211 -7.32 10.18 2.84
N VAL A 212 -8.60 10.19 3.20
CA VAL A 212 -9.02 10.34 4.60
C VAL A 212 -8.39 9.17 5.36
N GLY A 213 -7.25 9.40 6.03
CA GLY A 213 -6.46 8.36 6.70
C GLY A 213 -4.96 8.27 6.36
N ALA A 214 -4.43 9.10 5.45
CA ALA A 214 -2.98 9.15 5.19
C ALA A 214 -2.28 10.07 6.22
N GLY A 215 -1.89 9.50 7.35
CA GLY A 215 -0.96 10.12 8.29
C GLY A 215 -0.06 9.04 8.90
N THR A 216 1.16 9.42 9.29
CA THR A 216 2.07 8.49 9.96
C THR A 216 1.78 8.57 11.46
N ALA A 217 1.35 7.46 12.05
CA ALA A 217 1.16 7.37 13.50
C ALA A 217 2.52 7.12 14.16
N PHE A 218 2.88 7.97 15.12
CA PHE A 218 3.99 7.73 16.03
C PHE A 218 3.45 7.72 17.45
N MET A 219 4.09 6.97 18.33
CA MET A 219 3.70 6.89 19.73
C MET A 219 4.64 7.75 20.57
N GLY A 220 4.10 8.72 21.28
CA GLY A 220 4.77 9.50 22.33
C GLY A 220 4.38 8.98 23.69
#